data_AF-A0AAU8ZS12-F1
#
_entry.id   AF-A0AAU8ZS12-F1
#
_cell.length_a   1.000
_cell.length_b   1.000
_cell.length_c   1.000
_cell.angle_alpha   90.00
_cell.angle_beta   90.00
_cell.angle_gamma   90.00
#
_symmetry.space_group_name_H-M   'P 1'
#
loop_
_entity.id
_entity.type
_entity.pdbx_description
1 polymer ?
#
loop_
_entity_poly.entity_id
_entity_poly.type
_entity_poly.pdbx_seq_one_letter_code
_entity_poly.pdbx_strand_id
1 'polypeptide(L)'
;MCAHHSHDSVTVLCPQCDLVVEIPELERGTKAECPRCHTHLAARWREPRRQPLMYALSGLVMFVLAGMFPFVSMKVAGIESEITLYQIPSVMFGDNYGELALFFMGFVLAVPAFCLFAITLLCSGIRLPPSLAIPVTRLLFRLRAWCMAEIFLAGVLVSFVKLMAYGDIGLGVSFLPYCLFCVMQVRAFQCLDKHWVWQRIAPRPPLPVALEAGKGGLCQGVRLCGTCQAILPADMYECPRCSSRGHARRPNSLQLTMALLFTSVILYIPANLMPIMITESLGSDFGSTIMAGVILLWGDGSYPVAMVIFIASIMVPSLKMLAIGWLCLDAKGHGWRDPGRMHFIYEIVEFVGRWSMIDVFVIAVLAALVRMGRLMSIYPDIGVILFAMVVILTMIAAEMFDPRLTWDRLEKKRAESAKEPQVER
;
A
#
# COMPACT_ATOMS: atom_id res chain seq x y z
N MET A 1 -28.75 -37.13 21.27
CA MET A 1 -29.27 -35.77 21.57
C MET A 1 -28.09 -34.95 22.05
N CYS A 2 -27.35 -34.31 21.14
CA CYS A 2 -26.22 -33.45 21.50
C CYS A 2 -26.73 -32.01 21.54
N ALA A 3 -26.65 -31.41 22.73
CA ALA A 3 -27.17 -30.09 23.02
C ALA A 3 -26.51 -29.02 22.15
N HIS A 4 -27.35 -28.19 21.53
CA HIS A 4 -26.98 -26.93 20.91
C HIS A 4 -26.36 -26.00 21.95
N HIS A 5 -25.03 -25.94 22.01
CA HIS A 5 -24.35 -24.79 22.57
C HIS A 5 -24.39 -23.68 21.52
N SER A 6 -25.40 -22.81 21.62
CA SER A 6 -25.47 -21.53 20.91
C SER A 6 -24.38 -20.60 21.44
N HIS A 7 -23.13 -20.83 21.02
CA HIS A 7 -22.12 -19.80 21.05
C HIS A 7 -22.40 -18.85 19.89
N ASP A 8 -22.52 -17.55 20.15
CA ASP A 8 -22.77 -16.50 19.15
C ASP A 8 -21.64 -16.46 18.09
N SER A 9 -21.71 -17.35 17.11
CA SER A 9 -20.79 -17.40 15.99
C SER A 9 -21.08 -16.25 15.03
N VAL A 10 -20.04 -15.51 14.63
CA VAL A 10 -20.18 -14.41 13.68
C VAL A 10 -19.83 -14.91 12.29
N THR A 11 -20.81 -14.90 11.39
CA THR A 11 -20.59 -15.18 9.96
C THR A 11 -19.85 -14.03 9.29
N VAL A 12 -18.75 -14.34 8.60
CA VAL A 12 -17.92 -13.39 7.85
C VAL A 12 -17.68 -13.92 6.44
N LEU A 13 -17.70 -13.03 5.45
CA LEU A 13 -17.31 -13.36 4.07
C LEU A 13 -15.86 -12.96 3.83
N CYS A 14 -15.04 -13.88 3.32
CA CYS A 14 -13.65 -13.58 3.00
C CYS A 14 -13.56 -12.54 1.86
N PRO A 15 -12.83 -11.43 2.04
CA PRO A 15 -12.69 -10.41 0.99
C PRO A 15 -11.88 -10.88 -0.23
N GLN A 16 -11.05 -11.92 -0.09
CA GLN A 16 -10.09 -12.36 -1.11
C GLN A 16 -10.55 -13.60 -1.89
N CYS A 17 -11.17 -14.58 -1.23
CA CYS A 17 -11.64 -15.83 -1.87
C CYS A 17 -13.17 -16.04 -1.83
N ASP A 18 -13.92 -15.07 -1.29
CA ASP A 18 -15.39 -15.09 -1.22
C ASP A 18 -15.97 -16.25 -0.39
N LEU A 19 -15.16 -16.97 0.39
CA LEU A 19 -15.63 -18.05 1.27
C LEU A 19 -16.44 -17.52 2.45
N VAL A 20 -17.60 -18.11 2.72
CA VAL A 20 -18.35 -17.90 3.97
C VAL A 20 -17.69 -18.70 5.09
N VAL A 21 -17.32 -18.00 6.15
CA VAL A 21 -16.69 -18.59 7.34
C VAL A 21 -17.46 -18.16 8.58
N GLU A 22 -17.79 -19.13 9.43
CA GLU A 22 -18.30 -18.87 10.76
C GLU A 22 -17.12 -18.79 11.73
N ILE A 23 -17.00 -17.64 12.40
CA ILE A 23 -15.93 -17.40 13.36
C ILE A 23 -16.53 -17.55 14.76
N PRO A 24 -15.98 -18.45 15.61
CA PRO A 24 -16.38 -18.52 17.01
C PRO A 24 -15.99 -17.22 17.74
N GLU A 25 -16.51 -17.00 18.94
CA GLU A 25 -16.06 -15.86 19.74
C GLU A 25 -14.55 -15.93 19.98
N LEU A 26 -13.82 -14.98 19.39
CA LEU A 26 -12.38 -14.91 19.51
C LEU A 26 -11.96 -14.53 20.94
N GLU A 27 -10.95 -15.20 21.49
CA GLU A 27 -10.33 -14.77 22.74
C GLU A 27 -9.53 -13.47 22.55
N ARG A 28 -9.32 -12.71 23.62
CA ARG A 28 -8.60 -11.43 23.55
C ARG A 28 -7.13 -11.65 23.15
N GLY A 29 -6.73 -11.11 22.01
CA GLY A 29 -5.39 -11.24 21.43
C GLY A 29 -5.30 -12.29 20.32
N THR A 30 -6.38 -12.99 20.00
CA THR A 30 -6.43 -13.96 18.91
C THR A 30 -6.90 -13.34 17.59
N LYS A 31 -6.55 -13.99 16.48
CA LYS A 31 -6.89 -13.59 15.11
C LYS A 31 -7.51 -14.79 14.39
N ALA A 32 -8.45 -14.51 13.49
CA ALA A 32 -9.06 -15.49 12.60
C ALA A 32 -8.50 -15.35 11.18
N GLU A 33 -8.10 -16.47 10.60
CA GLU A 33 -7.62 -16.56 9.21
C GLU A 33 -8.58 -17.40 8.38
N CYS A 34 -8.66 -17.09 7.09
CA CYS A 34 -9.46 -17.87 6.17
C CYS A 34 -8.83 -19.25 5.94
N PRO A 35 -9.57 -20.36 6.08
CA PRO A 35 -9.02 -21.71 5.87
C PRO A 35 -8.66 -22.01 4.41
N ARG A 36 -9.12 -21.19 3.45
CA ARG A 36 -8.89 -21.39 2.00
C ARG A 36 -7.73 -20.57 1.45
N CYS A 37 -7.60 -19.32 1.86
CA CYS A 37 -6.59 -18.39 1.32
C CYS A 37 -5.70 -17.74 2.38
N HIS A 38 -5.85 -18.12 3.66
CA HIS A 38 -5.09 -17.61 4.81
C HIS A 38 -5.20 -16.09 5.05
N THR A 39 -6.07 -15.39 4.32
CA THR A 39 -6.33 -13.97 4.55
C THR A 39 -6.91 -13.76 5.95
N HIS A 40 -6.38 -12.76 6.65
CA HIS A 40 -6.89 -12.31 7.93
C HIS A 40 -8.34 -11.80 7.84
N LEU A 41 -9.25 -12.43 8.60
CA LEU A 41 -10.68 -12.11 8.59
C LEU A 41 -11.07 -11.15 9.72
N ALA A 42 -10.63 -11.43 10.95
CA ALA A 42 -10.98 -10.64 12.12
C ALA A 42 -9.90 -10.77 13.22
N ALA A 43 -9.68 -9.72 14.00
CA ALA A 43 -8.84 -9.76 15.19
C ALA A 43 -9.61 -9.22 16.40
N ARG A 44 -9.48 -9.87 17.55
CA ARG A 44 -9.99 -9.32 18.81
C ARG A 44 -8.85 -8.75 19.65
N TRP A 45 -8.50 -7.49 19.41
CA TRP A 45 -7.49 -6.80 20.21
C TRP A 45 -7.93 -6.63 21.67
N ARG A 46 -6.98 -6.66 22.62
CA ARG A 46 -7.25 -6.56 24.07
C ARG A 46 -7.96 -5.25 24.42
N GLU A 47 -7.59 -4.15 23.77
CA GLU A 47 -8.20 -2.84 23.96
C GLU A 47 -8.42 -2.14 22.61
N PRO A 48 -9.49 -2.48 21.87
CA PRO A 48 -9.69 -2.05 20.48
C PRO A 48 -9.89 -0.53 20.34
N ARG A 49 -10.19 0.17 21.44
CA ARG A 49 -10.30 1.64 21.46
C ARG A 49 -9.01 2.33 21.91
N ARG A 50 -8.39 1.87 23.01
CA ARG A 50 -7.29 2.58 23.67
C ARG A 50 -5.97 2.40 22.92
N GLN A 51 -5.65 1.20 22.44
CA GLN A 51 -4.40 0.94 21.72
C GLN A 51 -4.23 1.81 20.46
N PRO A 52 -5.17 1.79 19.48
CA PRO A 52 -5.02 2.62 18.28
C PRO A 52 -5.04 4.13 18.61
N LEU A 53 -5.78 4.55 19.64
CA LEU A 53 -5.81 5.94 20.09
C LEU A 53 -4.44 6.39 20.64
N MET A 54 -3.84 5.61 21.54
CA MET A 54 -2.54 5.95 22.13
C MET A 54 -1.45 5.99 21.06
N TYR A 55 -1.38 4.99 20.20
CA TYR A 55 -0.41 4.98 19.10
C TYR A 55 -0.62 6.13 18.12
N ALA A 56 -1.87 6.49 17.81
CA ALA A 56 -2.15 7.60 16.90
C ALA A 56 -1.79 8.96 17.51
N LEU A 57 -2.08 9.18 18.80
CA LEU A 57 -1.73 10.40 19.51
C LEU A 57 -0.20 10.54 19.64
N SER A 58 0.49 9.49 20.09
CA SER A 58 1.95 9.47 20.16
C SER A 58 2.58 9.66 18.77
N GLY A 59 2.01 9.04 17.73
CA GLY A 59 2.45 9.23 16.35
C GLY A 59 2.31 10.70 15.90
N LEU A 60 1.20 11.38 16.20
CA LEU A 60 1.02 12.80 15.88
C LEU A 60 2.05 13.68 16.59
N VAL A 61 2.33 13.43 17.87
CA VAL A 61 3.36 14.15 18.62
C VAL A 61 4.74 13.93 17.99
N MET A 62 5.09 12.68 17.69
CA MET A 62 6.36 12.34 17.03
C MET A 62 6.47 12.95 15.62
N PHE A 63 5.36 13.03 14.87
CA PHE A 63 5.32 13.67 13.56
C PHE A 63 5.60 15.17 13.65
N VAL A 64 5.02 15.87 14.63
CA VAL A 64 5.30 17.29 14.86
C VAL A 64 6.77 17.50 15.25
N LEU A 65 7.28 16.71 16.21
CA LEU A 65 8.69 16.77 16.61
C LEU A 65 9.64 16.47 15.44
N ALA A 66 9.31 15.50 14.59
CA ALA A 66 10.09 15.16 13.42
C ALA A 66 10.20 16.31 12.40
N GLY A 67 9.20 17.19 12.37
CA GLY A 67 9.18 18.35 11.48
C GLY A 67 9.85 19.61 12.02
N MET A 68 10.08 19.71 13.33
CA MET A 68 10.59 20.94 13.97
C MET A 68 12.11 21.09 13.97
N PHE A 69 12.85 19.99 13.84
CA PHE A 69 14.32 19.99 13.95
C PHE A 69 15.01 19.47 12.68
N PRO A 70 16.31 19.77 12.48
CA PRO A 70 17.09 19.23 11.37
C PRO A 70 16.99 17.71 11.28
N PHE A 71 16.68 17.22 10.08
CA PHE A 71 16.42 15.81 9.78
C PHE A 71 17.67 15.08 9.34
N VAL A 72 18.37 15.64 8.36
CA VAL A 72 19.66 15.13 7.87
C VAL A 72 20.58 16.33 7.65
N SER A 73 21.84 16.18 8.02
CA SER A 73 22.89 17.15 7.76
C SER A 73 23.96 16.53 6.89
N MET A 74 24.57 17.33 6.04
CA MET A 74 25.68 16.92 5.18
C MET A 74 26.82 17.91 5.32
N LYS A 75 28.02 17.38 5.52
CA LYS A 75 29.25 18.16 5.59
C LYS A 75 30.19 17.74 4.47
N VAL A 76 30.47 18.65 3.55
CA VAL A 76 31.44 18.44 2.48
C VAL A 76 32.27 19.70 2.32
N ALA A 77 33.58 19.53 2.19
CA ALA A 77 34.54 20.62 2.02
C ALA A 77 34.39 21.74 3.08
N GLY A 78 33.97 21.40 4.30
CA GLY A 78 33.81 22.35 5.42
C GLY A 78 32.49 23.13 5.44
N ILE A 79 31.61 22.98 4.45
CA ILE A 79 30.27 23.58 4.43
C ILE A 79 29.27 22.56 5.00
N GLU A 80 28.54 22.96 6.04
CA GLU A 80 27.44 22.19 6.62
C GLU A 80 26.12 22.65 6.02
N SER A 81 25.36 21.70 5.46
CA SER A 81 24.00 21.91 4.96
C SER A 81 23.05 21.05 5.78
N GLU A 82 22.07 21.68 6.42
CA GLU A 82 21.04 21.00 7.18
C GLU A 82 19.68 21.16 6.52
N ILE A 83 18.88 20.09 6.50
CA ILE A 83 17.51 20.14 5.99
C ILE A 83 16.51 19.60 7.01
N THR A 84 15.38 20.29 7.15
CA THR A 84 14.22 19.78 7.91
C THR A 84 13.26 19.01 6.99
N LEU A 85 12.42 18.15 7.58
CA LEU A 85 11.45 17.35 6.83
C LEU A 85 10.48 18.21 5.99
N TYR A 86 10.08 19.39 6.50
CA TYR A 86 9.19 20.32 5.79
C TYR A 86 9.90 21.14 4.71
N GLN A 87 11.23 21.28 4.79
CA GLN A 87 12.00 22.00 3.79
C GLN A 87 12.20 21.18 2.51
N ILE A 88 12.21 19.85 2.59
CA ILE A 88 12.37 18.95 1.42
C ILE A 88 11.43 19.38 0.26
N PRO A 89 10.09 19.46 0.43
CA PRO A 89 9.22 19.86 -0.67
C PRO A 89 9.41 21.32 -1.09
N SER A 90 9.67 22.27 -0.17
CA SER A 90 9.88 23.68 -0.56
C SER A 90 11.11 23.87 -1.44
N VAL A 91 12.14 23.07 -1.17
CA VAL A 91 13.38 23.03 -1.93
C VAL A 91 13.14 22.50 -3.36
N MET A 92 12.26 21.52 -3.51
CA MET A 92 11.87 20.95 -4.80
C MET A 92 10.95 21.87 -5.62
N PHE A 93 10.08 22.64 -4.95
CA PHE A 93 9.27 23.66 -5.62
C PHE A 93 10.12 24.80 -6.20
N GLY A 94 11.21 25.16 -5.54
CA GLY A 94 12.13 26.21 -6.01
C GLY A 94 12.78 25.88 -7.36
N ASP A 95 12.89 24.59 -7.70
CA ASP A 95 13.63 24.11 -8.87
C ASP A 95 12.71 23.59 -9.99
N ASN A 96 11.45 24.00 -10.03
CA ASN A 96 10.45 23.56 -11.03
C ASN A 96 10.03 22.08 -10.97
N TYR A 97 10.34 21.34 -9.89
CA TYR A 97 9.89 19.94 -9.70
C TYR A 97 8.71 19.85 -8.73
N GLY A 98 7.73 20.73 -8.93
CA GLY A 98 6.56 20.84 -8.04
C GLY A 98 5.70 19.58 -7.98
N GLU A 99 5.71 18.74 -9.01
CA GLU A 99 4.97 17.47 -9.04
C GLU A 99 5.52 16.47 -8.00
N LEU A 100 6.84 16.33 -7.95
CA LEU A 100 7.51 15.44 -6.99
C LEU A 100 7.36 15.99 -5.56
N ALA A 101 7.41 17.31 -5.39
CA ALA A 101 7.10 17.97 -4.13
C ALA A 101 5.65 17.70 -3.67
N LEU A 102 4.68 17.71 -4.60
CA LEU A 102 3.29 17.39 -4.30
C LEU A 102 3.10 15.94 -3.88
N PHE A 103 3.78 14.98 -4.53
CA PHE A 103 3.77 13.57 -4.09
C PHE A 103 4.34 13.41 -2.69
N PHE A 104 5.44 14.10 -2.39
CA PHE A 104 6.03 14.10 -1.07
C PHE A 104 5.07 14.65 -0.01
N MET A 105 4.54 15.86 -0.23
CA MET A 105 3.58 16.48 0.68
C MET A 105 2.32 15.64 0.84
N GLY A 106 1.82 15.02 -0.22
CA GLY A 106 0.65 14.16 -0.20
C GLY A 106 0.89 12.88 0.61
N PHE A 107 1.80 12.02 0.16
CA PHE A 107 1.94 10.64 0.64
C PHE A 107 2.82 10.48 1.89
N VAL A 108 3.77 11.40 2.11
CA VAL A 108 4.70 11.35 3.27
C VAL A 108 4.22 12.23 4.42
N LEU A 109 3.56 13.37 4.13
CA LEU A 109 3.14 14.32 5.16
C LEU A 109 1.62 14.30 5.40
N ALA A 110 0.83 14.72 4.43
CA ALA A 110 -0.60 14.99 4.60
C ALA A 110 -1.43 13.73 4.87
N VAL A 111 -1.23 12.67 4.08
CA VAL A 111 -1.98 11.41 4.22
C VAL A 111 -1.71 10.72 5.56
N PRO A 112 -0.44 10.51 6.00
CA PRO A 112 -0.14 10.02 7.34
C PRO A 112 -0.74 10.86 8.47
N ALA A 113 -0.58 12.20 8.42
CA ALA A 113 -1.13 13.10 9.43
C ALA A 113 -2.65 13.02 9.51
N PHE A 114 -3.33 13.03 8.35
CA PHE A 114 -4.78 12.84 8.27
C PHE A 114 -5.21 11.50 8.85
N CYS A 115 -4.51 10.41 8.52
CA CYS A 115 -4.87 9.08 9.01
C CYS A 115 -4.75 8.98 10.53
N LEU A 116 -3.67 9.48 11.13
CA LEU A 116 -3.52 9.49 12.59
C LEU A 116 -4.53 10.41 13.28
N PHE A 117 -4.81 11.58 12.69
CA PHE A 117 -5.85 12.47 13.19
C PHE A 117 -7.23 11.82 13.14
N ALA A 118 -7.59 11.17 12.03
CA ALA A 118 -8.85 10.46 11.87
C ALA A 118 -8.99 9.29 12.86
N ILE A 119 -7.92 8.50 13.08
CA ILE A 119 -7.92 7.44 14.10
C ILE A 119 -8.14 8.03 15.49
N THR A 120 -7.43 9.11 15.82
CA THR A 120 -7.56 9.81 17.11
C THR A 120 -8.99 10.29 17.31
N LEU A 121 -9.59 10.94 16.30
CA LEU A 121 -10.96 11.45 16.34
C LEU A 121 -11.98 10.31 16.52
N LEU A 122 -11.88 9.24 15.73
CA LEU A 122 -12.80 8.09 15.79
C LEU A 122 -12.67 7.30 17.11
N CYS A 123 -11.46 7.19 17.68
CA CYS A 123 -11.21 6.40 18.90
C CYS A 123 -11.28 7.21 20.21
N SER A 124 -11.25 8.54 20.15
CA SER A 124 -11.24 9.47 21.29
C SER A 124 -12.39 9.23 22.30
N GLY A 125 -13.54 8.76 21.82
CA GLY A 125 -14.75 8.61 22.65
C GLY A 125 -15.84 9.60 22.35
N ILE A 126 -15.51 10.65 21.61
CA ILE A 126 -16.45 11.67 21.17
C ILE A 126 -17.48 10.99 20.26
N ARG A 127 -18.78 11.22 20.52
CA ARG A 127 -19.86 10.72 19.67
C ARG A 127 -19.97 11.64 18.45
N LEU A 128 -19.32 11.24 17.37
CA LEU A 128 -19.44 11.93 16.09
C LEU A 128 -20.80 11.62 15.46
N PRO A 129 -21.47 12.59 14.83
CA PRO A 129 -22.66 12.31 14.06
C PRO A 129 -22.29 11.37 12.88
N PRO A 130 -23.20 10.48 12.46
CA PRO A 130 -22.93 9.52 11.38
C PRO A 130 -22.60 10.23 10.06
N SER A 131 -23.11 11.45 9.84
CA SER A 131 -22.79 12.29 8.68
C SER A 131 -21.31 12.62 8.54
N LEU A 132 -20.56 12.72 9.65
CA LEU A 132 -19.11 12.96 9.65
C LEU A 132 -18.33 11.64 9.84
N ALA A 133 -18.80 10.75 10.70
CA ALA A 133 -18.10 9.50 11.01
C ALA A 133 -17.98 8.58 9.79
N ILE A 134 -19.02 8.47 8.98
CA ILE A 134 -19.03 7.63 7.77
C ILE A 134 -18.01 8.13 6.74
N PRO A 135 -18.03 9.38 6.24
CA PRO A 135 -17.05 9.83 5.26
C PRO A 135 -15.61 9.80 5.79
N VAL A 136 -15.37 10.18 7.05
CA VAL A 136 -14.02 10.11 7.66
C VAL A 136 -13.50 8.68 7.67
N THR A 137 -14.33 7.71 8.08
CA THR A 137 -13.93 6.29 8.10
C THR A 137 -13.71 5.74 6.69
N ARG A 138 -14.54 6.13 5.72
CA ARG A 138 -14.34 5.76 4.30
C ARG A 138 -13.00 6.29 3.77
N LEU A 139 -12.71 7.56 4.05
CA LEU A 139 -11.49 8.21 3.59
C LEU A 139 -10.25 7.62 4.29
N LEU A 140 -10.31 7.36 5.60
CA LEU A 140 -9.24 6.72 6.37
C LEU A 140 -8.82 5.37 5.76
N PHE A 141 -9.77 4.47 5.51
CA PHE A 141 -9.43 3.15 4.96
C PHE A 141 -8.98 3.19 3.49
N ARG A 142 -9.37 4.22 2.73
CA ARG A 142 -8.86 4.44 1.37
C ARG A 142 -7.44 4.97 1.38
N LEU A 143 -7.18 6.01 2.18
CA LEU A 143 -5.87 6.67 2.25
C LEU A 143 -4.81 5.84 2.97
N ARG A 144 -5.20 4.87 3.80
CA ARG A 144 -4.27 3.95 4.47
C ARG A 144 -3.28 3.27 3.51
N ALA A 145 -3.73 2.87 2.31
CA ALA A 145 -2.87 2.24 1.31
C ALA A 145 -1.83 3.20 0.70
N TRP A 146 -2.08 4.51 0.81
CA TRP A 146 -1.26 5.59 0.26
C TRP A 146 -0.34 6.25 1.30
N CYS A 147 -0.32 5.73 2.54
CA CYS A 147 0.64 6.14 3.55
C CYS A 147 2.01 5.55 3.20
N MET A 148 2.97 6.42 2.88
CA MET A 148 4.31 6.01 2.41
C MET A 148 5.44 6.50 3.33
N ALA A 149 5.13 6.88 4.57
CA ALA A 149 6.10 7.44 5.50
C ALA A 149 7.24 6.47 5.84
N GLU A 150 6.93 5.22 6.15
CA GLU A 150 7.94 4.19 6.39
C GLU A 150 8.76 3.85 5.13
N ILE A 151 8.17 4.01 3.94
CA ILE A 151 8.88 3.82 2.67
C ILE A 151 9.82 4.98 2.40
N PHE A 152 9.43 6.21 2.74
CA PHE A 152 10.34 7.35 2.74
C PHE A 152 11.51 7.13 3.71
N LEU A 153 11.27 6.62 4.93
CA LEU A 153 12.35 6.28 5.87
C LEU A 153 13.36 5.30 5.24
N ALA A 154 12.86 4.24 4.59
CA ALA A 154 13.71 3.30 3.85
C ALA A 154 14.49 4.01 2.74
N GLY A 155 13.85 4.92 2.00
CA GLY A 155 14.51 5.76 0.98
C GLY A 155 15.63 6.62 1.55
N VAL A 156 15.43 7.28 2.69
CA VAL A 156 16.48 8.06 3.38
C VAL A 156 17.67 7.19 3.75
N LEU A 157 17.43 5.98 4.27
CA LEU A 157 18.49 5.02 4.61
C LEU A 157 19.26 4.54 3.37
N VAL A 158 18.57 4.28 2.26
CA VAL A 158 19.23 3.93 0.99
C VAL A 158 20.03 5.12 0.44
N SER A 159 19.49 6.34 0.51
CA SER A 159 20.21 7.56 0.13
C SER A 159 21.47 7.77 0.96
N PHE A 160 21.43 7.48 2.26
CA PHE A 160 22.60 7.56 3.13
C PHE A 160 23.73 6.64 2.62
N VAL A 161 23.41 5.38 2.30
CA VAL A 161 24.40 4.44 1.73
C VAL A 161 24.98 4.97 0.42
N LYS A 162 24.15 5.56 -0.45
CA LYS A 162 24.60 6.14 -1.72
C LYS A 162 25.49 7.37 -1.52
N LEU A 163 25.22 8.17 -0.48
CA LEU A 163 25.91 9.43 -0.24
C LEU A 163 27.20 9.29 0.56
N MET A 164 27.39 8.21 1.32
CA MET A 164 28.62 7.99 2.11
C MET A 164 29.89 7.97 1.25
N ALA A 165 29.78 7.72 -0.05
CA ALA A 165 30.90 7.81 -0.98
C ALA A 165 31.33 9.27 -1.27
N TYR A 166 30.45 10.25 -1.07
CA TYR A 166 30.66 11.65 -1.45
C TYR A 166 30.96 12.59 -0.26
N GLY A 167 30.68 12.18 0.98
CA GLY A 167 30.95 13.02 2.15
C GLY A 167 30.44 12.47 3.49
N ASP A 168 30.75 13.20 4.56
CA ASP A 168 30.28 12.90 5.91
C ASP A 168 28.82 13.34 6.05
N ILE A 169 27.94 12.39 6.39
CA ILE A 169 26.51 12.62 6.57
C ILE A 169 26.17 12.43 8.03
N GLY A 170 25.55 13.44 8.62
CA GLY A 170 24.98 13.40 9.96
C GLY A 170 23.48 13.10 9.92
N LEU A 171 23.02 12.27 10.85
CA LEU A 171 21.60 12.15 11.15
C LEU A 171 21.23 13.24 12.16
N GLY A 172 20.25 14.07 11.82
CA GLY A 172 19.79 15.13 12.69
C GLY A 172 18.92 14.60 13.84
N VAL A 173 18.63 15.46 14.82
CA VAL A 173 17.88 15.08 16.03
C VAL A 173 16.43 14.69 15.74
N SER A 174 15.85 15.10 14.59
CA SER A 174 14.50 14.68 14.20
C SER A 174 14.42 13.31 13.53
N PHE A 175 15.56 12.69 13.17
CA PHE A 175 15.57 11.36 12.58
C PHE A 175 14.94 10.30 13.50
N LEU A 176 15.30 10.32 14.79
CA LEU A 176 14.75 9.37 15.77
C LEU A 176 13.24 9.58 16.02
N PRO A 177 12.73 10.81 16.25
CA PRO A 177 11.29 11.08 16.24
C PRO A 177 10.58 10.59 14.98
N TYR A 178 11.18 10.72 13.80
CA TYR A 178 10.59 10.21 12.57
C TYR A 178 10.52 8.68 12.53
N CYS A 179 11.58 7.98 12.95
CA CYS A 179 11.58 6.53 13.13
C CYS A 179 10.48 6.07 14.10
N LEU A 180 10.34 6.75 15.24
CA LEU A 180 9.27 6.48 16.20
C LEU A 180 7.90 6.74 15.60
N PHE A 181 7.73 7.83 14.85
CA PHE A 181 6.50 8.12 14.10
C PHE A 181 6.12 6.98 13.16
N CYS A 182 7.04 6.48 12.32
CA CYS A 182 6.77 5.36 11.42
C CYS A 182 6.33 4.10 12.19
N VAL A 183 7.01 3.77 13.29
CA VAL A 183 6.66 2.61 14.13
C VAL A 183 5.27 2.79 14.75
N MET A 184 4.99 3.96 15.34
CA MET A 184 3.70 4.25 15.98
C MET A 184 2.57 4.27 14.95
N GLN A 185 2.80 4.80 13.75
CA GLN A 185 1.83 4.78 12.66
C GLN A 185 1.50 3.36 12.21
N VAL A 186 2.52 2.52 11.96
CA VAL A 186 2.32 1.12 11.59
C VAL A 186 1.55 0.37 12.68
N ARG A 187 1.89 0.60 13.96
CA ARG A 187 1.16 0.01 15.10
C ARG A 187 -0.28 0.51 15.19
N ALA A 188 -0.53 1.79 14.98
CA ALA A 188 -1.88 2.35 14.93
C ALA A 188 -2.74 1.66 13.85
N PHE A 189 -2.18 1.43 12.66
CA PHE A 189 -2.87 0.72 11.57
C PHE A 189 -3.08 -0.76 11.81
N GLN A 190 -2.15 -1.43 12.50
CA GLN A 190 -2.29 -2.85 12.85
C GLN A 190 -3.35 -3.06 13.95
N CYS A 191 -3.41 -2.18 14.95
CA CYS A 191 -4.38 -2.25 16.04
C CYS A 191 -5.77 -1.73 15.65
N LEU A 192 -5.91 -0.99 14.55
CA LEU A 192 -7.18 -0.50 14.06
C LEU A 192 -7.99 -1.62 13.38
N ASP A 193 -8.93 -2.22 14.11
CA ASP A 193 -9.85 -3.20 13.56
C ASP A 193 -11.01 -2.52 12.80
N LYS A 194 -11.14 -2.86 11.51
CA LYS A 194 -12.16 -2.31 10.61
C LYS A 194 -13.58 -2.69 11.05
N HIS A 195 -13.81 -3.91 11.51
CA HIS A 195 -15.12 -4.37 11.95
C HIS A 195 -15.57 -3.60 13.20
N TRP A 196 -14.66 -3.42 14.17
CA TRP A 196 -14.92 -2.70 15.41
C TRP A 196 -15.28 -1.23 15.15
N VAL A 197 -14.49 -0.52 14.33
CA VAL A 197 -14.75 0.90 14.00
C VAL A 197 -16.13 1.06 13.38
N TRP A 198 -16.46 0.24 12.39
CA TRP A 198 -17.76 0.33 11.73
C TRP A 198 -18.91 -0.07 12.65
N GLN A 199 -18.74 -1.06 13.53
CA GLN A 199 -19.79 -1.49 14.47
C GLN A 199 -20.19 -0.37 15.42
N ARG A 200 -19.23 0.48 15.80
CA ARG A 200 -19.47 1.64 16.64
C ARG A 200 -20.21 2.77 15.93
N ILE A 201 -20.06 2.88 14.60
CA ILE A 201 -20.69 3.95 13.79
C ILE A 201 -22.11 3.58 13.42
N ALA A 202 -22.31 2.37 12.89
CA ALA A 202 -23.60 1.88 12.45
C ALA A 202 -23.70 0.36 12.63
N PRO A 203 -24.86 -0.16 13.09
CA PRO A 203 -25.06 -1.60 13.25
C PRO A 203 -24.91 -2.34 11.92
N ARG A 204 -24.60 -3.64 12.00
CA ARG A 204 -24.58 -4.49 10.80
C ARG A 204 -26.00 -4.64 10.28
N PRO A 205 -26.22 -4.56 8.95
CA PRO A 205 -27.51 -4.92 8.39
C PRO A 205 -27.80 -6.40 8.69
N PRO A 206 -29.07 -6.79 8.85
CA PRO A 206 -29.45 -8.19 9.06
C PRO A 206 -29.03 -9.02 7.86
N LEU A 207 -28.67 -10.29 8.12
CA LEU A 207 -28.31 -11.22 7.06
C LEU A 207 -29.54 -11.47 6.18
N PRO A 208 -29.40 -11.42 4.84
CA PRO A 208 -30.53 -11.58 3.95
C PRO A 208 -31.01 -13.04 3.85
N VAL A 209 -30.11 -14.00 4.08
CA VAL A 209 -30.34 -15.44 4.00
C VAL A 209 -29.49 -16.13 5.07
N ALA A 210 -29.92 -17.27 5.58
CA ALA A 210 -29.08 -18.15 6.38
C ALA A 210 -27.95 -18.69 5.49
N LEU A 211 -26.71 -18.30 5.78
CA LEU A 211 -25.55 -18.68 4.98
C LEU A 211 -24.96 -19.99 5.49
N GLU A 212 -24.56 -20.85 4.57
CA GLU A 212 -23.82 -22.07 4.85
C GLU A 212 -22.32 -21.80 4.80
N ALA A 213 -21.63 -22.11 5.90
CA ALA A 213 -20.18 -22.06 5.98
C ALA A 213 -19.52 -23.02 4.97
N GLY A 214 -18.37 -22.63 4.42
CA GLY A 214 -17.61 -23.45 3.47
C GLY A 214 -18.03 -23.31 2.01
N LYS A 215 -19.12 -22.60 1.71
CA LYS A 215 -19.54 -22.24 0.35
C LYS A 215 -19.18 -20.79 0.02
N GLY A 216 -19.01 -20.49 -1.28
CA GLY A 216 -18.81 -19.12 -1.76
C GLY A 216 -20.03 -18.25 -1.50
N GLY A 217 -19.84 -16.96 -1.18
CA GLY A 217 -20.92 -16.01 -0.94
C GLY A 217 -21.74 -15.73 -2.20
N LEU A 218 -21.07 -15.63 -3.35
CA LEU A 218 -21.72 -15.40 -4.63
C LEU A 218 -22.70 -16.53 -5.00
N CYS A 219 -22.34 -17.79 -4.73
CA CYS A 219 -23.21 -18.95 -4.95
C CYS A 219 -24.46 -18.93 -4.05
N GLN A 220 -24.41 -18.17 -2.95
CA GLN A 220 -25.51 -18.02 -2.00
C GLN A 220 -26.27 -16.70 -2.19
N GLY A 221 -26.00 -15.96 -3.28
CA GLY A 221 -26.70 -14.71 -3.60
C GLY A 221 -26.31 -13.53 -2.70
N VAL A 222 -25.13 -13.56 -2.08
CA VAL A 222 -24.63 -12.46 -1.24
C VAL A 222 -23.31 -11.87 -1.75
N ARG A 223 -23.01 -10.65 -1.32
CA ARG A 223 -21.76 -9.94 -1.58
C ARG A 223 -21.23 -9.26 -0.32
N LEU A 224 -19.93 -9.02 -0.29
CA LEU A 224 -19.29 -8.19 0.73
C LEU A 224 -19.18 -6.73 0.26
N CYS A 225 -19.54 -5.80 1.13
CA CYS A 225 -19.22 -4.38 0.92
C CYS A 225 -17.71 -4.13 1.08
N GLY A 226 -17.01 -3.69 0.04
CA GLY A 226 -15.57 -3.39 0.10
C GLY A 226 -15.21 -2.31 1.14
N THR A 227 -16.14 -1.41 1.44
CA THR A 227 -15.93 -0.28 2.35
C THR A 227 -16.10 -0.65 3.82
N CYS A 228 -17.22 -1.27 4.20
CA CYS A 228 -17.57 -1.54 5.60
C CYS A 228 -17.66 -3.04 5.97
N GLN A 229 -17.38 -3.94 5.01
CA GLN A 229 -17.44 -5.39 5.18
C GLN A 229 -18.80 -5.92 5.68
N ALA A 230 -19.89 -5.18 5.45
CA ALA A 230 -21.23 -5.71 5.62
C ALA A 230 -21.55 -6.72 4.52
N ILE A 231 -22.22 -7.81 4.90
CA ILE A 231 -22.78 -8.79 3.97
C ILE A 231 -24.13 -8.24 3.48
N LEU A 232 -24.34 -8.24 2.17
CA LEU A 232 -25.51 -7.68 1.50
C LEU A 232 -26.00 -8.67 0.43
N PRO A 233 -27.27 -8.60 0.01
CA PRO A 233 -27.73 -9.29 -1.19
C PRO A 233 -26.85 -8.93 -2.41
N ALA A 234 -26.60 -9.89 -3.30
CA ALA A 234 -25.76 -9.71 -4.48
C ALA A 234 -26.28 -8.58 -5.39
N ASP A 235 -27.60 -8.44 -5.51
CA ASP A 235 -28.27 -7.46 -6.38
C ASP A 235 -28.39 -6.06 -5.76
N MET A 236 -28.14 -5.92 -4.46
CA MET A 236 -28.24 -4.63 -3.78
C MET A 236 -26.99 -3.82 -4.05
N TYR A 237 -27.05 -2.77 -4.89
CA TYR A 237 -25.87 -1.97 -5.26
C TYR A 237 -25.40 -1.01 -4.16
N GLU A 238 -26.32 -0.39 -3.43
CA GLU A 238 -26.02 0.61 -2.42
C GLU A 238 -26.00 -0.01 -1.01
N CYS A 239 -24.93 0.24 -0.26
CA CYS A 239 -24.83 -0.29 1.10
C CYS A 239 -25.62 0.58 2.10
N PRO A 240 -26.59 0.03 2.84
CA PRO A 240 -27.39 0.80 3.81
C PRO A 240 -26.57 1.30 5.01
N ARG A 241 -25.37 0.76 5.24
CA ARG A 241 -24.51 1.10 6.38
C ARG A 241 -23.53 2.23 6.12
N CYS A 242 -22.92 2.27 4.94
CA CYS A 242 -21.88 3.23 4.59
C CYS A 242 -22.17 4.03 3.31
N SER A 243 -23.33 3.79 2.70
CA SER A 243 -23.80 4.41 1.44
C SER A 243 -22.81 4.28 0.29
N SER A 244 -21.89 3.31 0.34
CA SER A 244 -20.99 3.03 -0.78
C SER A 244 -21.70 2.17 -1.80
N ARG A 245 -21.60 2.55 -3.08
CA ARG A 245 -22.08 1.75 -4.20
C ARG A 245 -21.03 0.73 -4.61
N GLY A 246 -21.47 -0.48 -4.96
CA GLY A 246 -20.58 -1.55 -5.41
C GLY A 246 -21.33 -2.76 -5.92
N HIS A 247 -20.65 -3.56 -6.74
CA HIS A 247 -21.17 -4.79 -7.34
C HIS A 247 -20.63 -6.01 -6.58
N ALA A 248 -21.22 -7.19 -6.80
CA ALA A 248 -20.74 -8.44 -6.21
C ALA A 248 -19.30 -8.79 -6.66
N ARG A 249 -19.05 -8.64 -7.97
CA ARG A 249 -17.73 -8.62 -8.60
C ARG A 249 -17.56 -7.31 -9.35
N ARG A 250 -16.35 -6.76 -9.36
CA ARG A 250 -16.09 -5.49 -10.05
C ARG A 250 -16.28 -5.68 -11.57
N PRO A 251 -17.18 -4.92 -12.23
CA PRO A 251 -17.37 -5.04 -13.66
C PRO A 251 -16.10 -4.61 -14.40
N ASN A 252 -15.74 -5.33 -15.46
CA ASN A 252 -14.58 -5.04 -16.30
C ASN A 252 -13.25 -4.91 -15.54
N SER A 253 -13.11 -5.52 -14.36
CA SER A 253 -11.89 -5.41 -13.54
C SER A 253 -10.65 -5.87 -14.29
N LEU A 254 -10.74 -6.98 -15.05
CA LEU A 254 -9.65 -7.48 -15.88
C LEU A 254 -9.27 -6.49 -16.98
N GLN A 255 -10.26 -5.91 -17.68
CA GLN A 255 -10.00 -4.94 -18.74
C GLN A 255 -9.33 -3.67 -18.20
N LEU A 256 -9.84 -3.13 -17.09
CA LEU A 256 -9.27 -1.94 -16.47
C LEU A 256 -7.86 -2.20 -15.93
N THR A 257 -7.64 -3.35 -15.29
CA THR A 257 -6.32 -3.78 -14.79
C THR A 257 -5.33 -3.90 -15.96
N MET A 258 -5.73 -4.53 -17.07
CA MET A 258 -4.90 -4.66 -18.27
C MET A 258 -4.63 -3.30 -18.93
N ALA A 259 -5.61 -2.40 -18.99
CA ALA A 259 -5.43 -1.06 -19.55
C ALA A 259 -4.41 -0.25 -18.74
N LEU A 260 -4.55 -0.24 -17.41
CA LEU A 260 -3.58 0.41 -16.51
C LEU A 260 -2.18 -0.20 -16.62
N LEU A 261 -2.11 -1.54 -16.72
CA LEU A 261 -0.84 -2.26 -16.89
C LEU A 261 -0.17 -1.92 -18.22
N PHE A 262 -0.94 -1.87 -19.31
CA PHE A 262 -0.42 -1.51 -20.63
C PHE A 262 0.10 -0.06 -20.65
N THR A 263 -0.65 0.89 -20.09
CA THR A 263 -0.18 2.27 -19.91
C THR A 263 1.10 2.32 -19.07
N SER A 264 1.19 1.51 -18.00
CA SER A 264 2.40 1.43 -17.17
C SER A 264 3.61 0.94 -17.96
N VAL A 265 3.45 -0.07 -18.83
CA VAL A 265 4.53 -0.57 -19.69
C VAL A 265 4.99 0.49 -20.69
N ILE A 266 4.06 1.24 -21.29
CA ILE A 266 4.40 2.34 -22.21
C ILE A 266 5.23 3.41 -21.51
N LEU A 267 4.88 3.79 -20.28
CA LEU A 267 5.62 4.79 -19.50
C LEU A 267 6.93 4.25 -18.91
N TYR A 268 7.02 2.94 -18.68
CA TYR A 268 8.22 2.31 -18.11
C TYR A 268 9.42 2.38 -19.05
N ILE A 269 9.21 2.24 -20.36
CA ILE A 269 10.29 2.33 -21.36
C ILE A 269 10.99 3.71 -21.29
N PRO A 270 10.29 4.85 -21.50
CA PRO A 270 10.91 6.16 -21.43
C PRO A 270 11.43 6.48 -20.02
N ALA A 271 10.79 6.00 -18.95
CA ALA A 271 11.27 6.19 -17.59
C ALA A 271 12.67 5.58 -17.33
N ASN A 272 13.02 4.47 -17.99
CA ASN A 272 14.33 3.84 -17.86
C ASN A 272 15.38 4.39 -18.85
N LEU A 273 14.93 5.02 -19.94
CA LEU A 273 15.80 5.58 -20.98
C LEU A 273 16.18 7.04 -20.71
N MET A 274 15.30 7.81 -20.07
CA MET A 274 15.57 9.21 -19.76
C MET A 274 16.36 9.36 -18.46
N PRO A 275 17.13 10.46 -18.30
CA PRO A 275 17.84 10.71 -17.06
C PRO A 275 16.86 10.81 -15.88
N ILE A 276 17.25 10.21 -14.77
CA ILE A 276 16.49 10.31 -13.51
C ILE A 276 16.99 11.46 -12.65
N MET A 277 18.29 11.78 -12.78
CA MET A 277 18.95 12.86 -12.09
C MET A 277 20.03 13.49 -12.97
N ILE A 278 20.13 14.81 -12.92
CA ILE A 278 21.21 15.60 -13.50
C ILE A 278 22.11 16.03 -12.36
N THR A 279 23.40 15.73 -12.49
CA THR A 279 24.42 16.22 -11.56
C THR A 279 25.18 17.34 -12.25
N GLU A 280 25.10 18.55 -11.69
CA GLU A 280 25.87 19.70 -12.15
C GLU A 280 27.17 19.78 -11.34
N SER A 281 28.31 19.80 -12.02
CA SER A 281 29.63 19.97 -11.40
C SER A 281 30.49 20.87 -12.28
N LEU A 282 30.94 22.01 -11.73
CA LEU A 282 31.91 22.96 -12.30
C LEU A 282 31.99 22.99 -13.85
N GLY A 283 30.88 23.32 -14.51
CA GLY A 283 30.82 23.60 -15.95
C GLY A 283 30.41 22.44 -16.86
N SER A 284 30.07 21.28 -16.31
CA SER A 284 29.52 20.15 -17.06
C SER A 284 28.33 19.51 -16.35
N ASP A 285 27.25 19.30 -17.09
CA ASP A 285 26.04 18.65 -16.59
C ASP A 285 26.04 17.20 -17.09
N PHE A 286 25.96 16.25 -16.15
CA PHE A 286 25.88 14.84 -16.48
C PHE A 286 24.52 14.29 -16.05
N GLY A 287 23.66 14.00 -17.04
CA GLY A 287 22.44 13.24 -16.85
C GLY A 287 22.77 11.76 -16.67
N SER A 288 22.30 11.15 -15.58
CA SER A 288 22.43 9.72 -15.34
C SER A 288 21.07 9.04 -15.38
N THR A 289 20.95 8.01 -16.20
CA THR A 289 19.82 7.08 -16.16
C THR A 289 19.98 6.11 -14.98
N ILE A 290 18.91 5.41 -14.61
CA ILE A 290 18.97 4.37 -13.57
C ILE A 290 20.07 3.34 -13.90
N MET A 291 20.10 2.86 -15.15
CA MET A 291 21.09 1.87 -15.60
C MET A 291 22.51 2.45 -15.61
N ALA A 292 22.68 3.69 -16.06
CA ALA A 292 23.98 4.35 -16.03
C ALA A 292 24.52 4.49 -14.59
N GLY A 293 23.65 4.81 -13.63
CA GLY A 293 24.00 4.85 -12.22
C GLY A 293 24.43 3.49 -11.66
N VAL A 294 23.75 2.40 -12.04
CA VAL A 294 24.13 1.03 -11.66
C VAL A 294 25.51 0.67 -12.24
N ILE A 295 25.76 0.96 -13.52
CA ILE A 295 27.02 0.64 -14.19
C ILE A 295 28.18 1.43 -13.56
N LEU A 296 27.98 2.71 -13.26
CA LEU A 296 28.98 3.56 -12.61
C LEU A 296 29.38 2.99 -11.24
N LEU A 297 28.39 2.72 -10.37
CA LEU A 297 28.62 2.17 -9.04
C LEU A 297 29.26 0.78 -9.07
N TRP A 298 28.95 -0.02 -10.10
CA TRP A 298 29.57 -1.31 -10.33
C TRP A 298 31.05 -1.17 -10.72
N GLY A 299 31.38 -0.16 -11.54
CA GLY A 299 32.76 0.17 -11.91
C GLY A 299 33.59 0.67 -10.73
N ASP A 300 32.98 1.43 -9.82
CA ASP A 300 33.61 1.97 -8.59
C ASP A 300 33.83 0.89 -7.50
N GLY A 301 33.48 -0.37 -7.77
CA GLY A 301 33.66 -1.50 -6.85
C GLY A 301 32.58 -1.62 -5.77
N SER A 302 31.57 -0.74 -5.77
CA SER A 302 30.45 -0.72 -4.81
C SER A 302 29.32 -1.70 -5.17
N TYR A 303 29.69 -2.95 -5.49
CA TYR A 303 28.76 -3.98 -5.99
C TYR A 303 27.46 -4.14 -5.15
N PRO A 304 27.49 -4.13 -3.81
CA PRO A 304 26.28 -4.26 -3.02
C PRO A 304 25.28 -3.12 -3.27
N VAL A 305 25.76 -1.88 -3.41
CA VAL A 305 24.90 -0.70 -3.63
C VAL A 305 24.29 -0.74 -5.03
N ALA A 306 25.11 -1.07 -6.05
CA ALA A 306 24.67 -1.22 -7.43
C ALA A 306 23.58 -2.30 -7.57
N MET A 307 23.73 -3.44 -6.88
CA MET A 307 22.75 -4.53 -6.90
C MET A 307 21.41 -4.11 -6.27
N VAL A 308 21.44 -3.40 -5.14
CA VAL A 308 20.22 -2.90 -4.48
C VAL A 308 19.43 -1.99 -5.41
N ILE A 309 20.09 -1.04 -6.07
CA ILE A 309 19.45 -0.11 -7.01
C ILE A 309 18.89 -0.87 -8.23
N PHE A 310 19.66 -1.78 -8.83
CA PHE A 310 19.18 -2.56 -9.96
C PHE A 310 17.93 -3.40 -9.63
N ILE A 311 17.94 -4.06 -8.47
CA ILE A 311 16.82 -4.87 -8.00
C ILE A 311 15.60 -4.00 -7.75
N ALA A 312 15.76 -2.90 -7.01
CA ALA A 312 14.66 -2.02 -6.62
C ALA A 312 14.04 -1.28 -7.81
N SER A 313 14.85 -0.75 -8.71
CA SER A 313 14.40 0.14 -9.80
C SER A 313 13.98 -0.58 -11.07
N ILE A 314 14.63 -1.69 -11.41
CA ILE A 314 14.39 -2.37 -12.68
C ILE A 314 13.65 -3.69 -12.46
N MET A 315 14.22 -4.56 -11.64
CA MET A 315 13.71 -5.93 -11.49
C MET A 315 12.35 -5.95 -10.79
N VAL A 316 12.18 -5.23 -9.67
CA VAL A 316 10.93 -5.21 -8.89
C VAL A 316 9.73 -4.69 -9.71
N PRO A 317 9.77 -3.52 -10.37
CA PRO A 317 8.65 -3.06 -11.21
C PRO A 317 8.36 -3.98 -12.39
N SER A 318 9.40 -4.52 -13.03
CA SER A 318 9.25 -5.49 -14.14
C SER A 318 8.53 -6.76 -13.68
N LEU A 319 8.96 -7.36 -12.58
CA LEU A 319 8.33 -8.54 -11.99
C LEU A 319 6.88 -8.27 -11.56
N LYS A 320 6.61 -7.09 -10.98
CA LYS A 320 5.25 -6.66 -10.60
C LYS A 320 4.33 -6.60 -11.82
N MET A 321 4.76 -5.97 -12.90
CA MET A 321 3.98 -5.86 -14.14
C MET A 321 3.70 -7.23 -14.76
N LEU A 322 4.72 -8.10 -14.84
CA LEU A 322 4.57 -9.46 -15.34
C LEU A 322 3.62 -10.30 -14.48
N ALA A 323 3.73 -10.21 -13.15
CA ALA A 323 2.90 -10.98 -12.23
C ALA A 323 1.42 -10.56 -12.31
N ILE A 324 1.12 -9.26 -12.36
CA ILE A 324 -0.27 -8.78 -12.55
C ILE A 324 -0.81 -9.23 -13.91
N GLY A 325 -0.03 -9.10 -14.99
CA GLY A 325 -0.43 -9.56 -16.32
C GLY A 325 -0.74 -11.06 -16.34
N TRP A 326 0.10 -11.86 -15.67
CA TRP A 326 -0.09 -13.29 -15.52
C TRP A 326 -1.36 -13.64 -14.73
N LEU A 327 -1.64 -12.93 -13.63
CA LEU A 327 -2.88 -13.10 -12.85
C LEU A 327 -4.13 -12.76 -13.66
N CYS A 328 -4.08 -11.73 -14.52
CA CYS A 328 -5.17 -11.40 -15.43
C CYS A 328 -5.42 -12.50 -16.48
N LEU A 329 -4.35 -13.06 -17.06
CA LEU A 329 -4.46 -14.17 -18.03
C LEU A 329 -5.03 -15.43 -17.38
N ASP A 330 -4.60 -15.75 -16.16
CA ASP A 330 -5.13 -16.87 -15.40
C ASP A 330 -6.62 -16.69 -15.09
N ALA A 331 -7.01 -15.52 -14.58
CA ALA A 331 -8.41 -15.19 -14.29
C ALA A 331 -9.33 -15.25 -15.52
N LYS A 332 -8.81 -14.98 -16.74
CA LYS A 332 -9.55 -15.08 -18.01
C LYS A 332 -9.79 -16.52 -18.49
N GLY A 333 -9.14 -17.53 -17.89
CA GLY A 333 -9.42 -18.95 -18.14
C GLY A 333 -8.31 -19.76 -18.80
N HIS A 334 -7.13 -19.18 -19.05
CA HIS A 334 -6.03 -19.84 -19.77
C HIS A 334 -5.12 -20.72 -18.89
N GLY A 335 -5.52 -21.06 -17.66
CA GLY A 335 -4.69 -21.80 -16.70
C GLY A 335 -5.42 -22.93 -15.95
N TRP A 336 -4.70 -24.02 -15.69
CA TRP A 336 -5.07 -25.11 -14.77
C TRP A 336 -4.39 -24.93 -13.41
N ARG A 337 -4.06 -23.69 -13.05
CA ARG A 337 -3.21 -23.40 -11.90
C ARG A 337 -4.04 -23.36 -10.62
N ASP A 338 -3.42 -23.81 -9.54
CA ASP A 338 -3.98 -23.77 -8.20
C ASP A 338 -4.27 -22.32 -7.78
N PRO A 339 -5.54 -21.96 -7.49
CA PRO A 339 -5.89 -20.62 -7.04
C PRO A 339 -5.20 -20.21 -5.74
N GLY A 340 -4.82 -21.15 -4.88
CA GLY A 340 -4.05 -20.86 -3.66
C GLY A 340 -2.69 -20.23 -3.99
N ARG A 341 -1.97 -20.80 -4.98
CA ARG A 341 -0.69 -20.25 -5.46
C ARG A 341 -0.87 -18.89 -6.13
N MET A 342 -1.95 -18.70 -6.89
CA MET A 342 -2.22 -17.42 -7.55
C MET A 342 -2.54 -16.32 -6.53
N HIS A 343 -3.31 -16.65 -5.48
CA HIS A 343 -3.57 -15.73 -4.37
C HIS A 343 -2.27 -15.35 -3.65
N PHE A 344 -1.38 -16.32 -3.38
CA PHE A 344 -0.08 -16.04 -2.78
C PHE A 344 0.78 -15.09 -3.63
N ILE A 345 0.82 -15.29 -4.95
CA ILE A 345 1.51 -14.38 -5.87
C ILE A 345 0.87 -12.99 -5.81
N TYR A 346 -0.45 -12.90 -5.81
CA TYR A 346 -1.17 -11.63 -5.66
C TYR A 346 -0.80 -10.91 -4.35
N GLU A 347 -0.73 -11.63 -3.22
CA GLU A 347 -0.36 -11.06 -1.92
C GLU A 347 1.08 -10.53 -1.91
N ILE A 348 2.03 -11.25 -2.52
CA ILE A 348 3.40 -10.78 -2.71
C ILE A 348 3.43 -9.50 -3.56
N VAL A 349 2.69 -9.49 -4.68
CA VAL A 349 2.62 -8.34 -5.60
C VAL A 349 2.01 -7.11 -4.90
N GLU A 350 0.95 -7.29 -4.12
CA GLU A 350 0.33 -6.22 -3.33
C GLU A 350 1.30 -5.69 -2.27
N PHE A 351 2.01 -6.58 -1.58
CA PHE A 351 3.00 -6.21 -0.57
C PHE A 351 4.17 -5.44 -1.18
N VAL A 352 4.82 -5.97 -2.23
CA VAL A 352 5.97 -5.35 -2.90
C VAL A 352 5.56 -4.05 -3.59
N GLY A 353 4.29 -3.92 -4.00
CA GLY A 353 3.82 -2.83 -4.83
C GLY A 353 4.06 -1.42 -4.28
N ARG A 354 3.99 -1.23 -2.96
CA ARG A 354 4.28 0.05 -2.28
C ARG A 354 5.78 0.32 -2.13
N TRP A 355 6.61 -0.72 -2.01
CA TRP A 355 8.07 -0.60 -1.87
C TRP A 355 8.74 -0.11 -3.15
N SER A 356 8.10 -0.28 -4.31
CA SER A 356 8.60 0.29 -5.58
C SER A 356 8.71 1.83 -5.57
N MET A 357 8.10 2.52 -4.60
CA MET A 357 8.20 3.98 -4.47
C MET A 357 9.49 4.45 -3.76
N ILE A 358 10.30 3.52 -3.22
CA ILE A 358 11.57 3.87 -2.54
C ILE A 358 12.44 4.77 -3.40
N ASP A 359 12.63 4.44 -4.68
CA ASP A 359 13.59 5.14 -5.53
C ASP A 359 13.20 6.60 -5.81
N VAL A 360 11.89 6.85 -5.94
CA VAL A 360 11.35 8.20 -6.11
C VAL A 360 11.70 9.06 -4.88
N PHE A 361 11.58 8.48 -3.68
CA PHE A 361 11.97 9.16 -2.45
C PHE A 361 13.48 9.28 -2.26
N VAL A 362 14.26 8.29 -2.70
CA VAL A 362 15.73 8.35 -2.70
C VAL A 362 16.18 9.59 -3.48
N ILE A 363 15.68 9.75 -4.72
CA ILE A 363 16.01 10.91 -5.56
C ILE A 363 15.51 12.22 -4.93
N ALA A 364 14.29 12.24 -4.36
CA ALA A 364 13.79 13.44 -3.67
C ALA A 364 14.70 13.89 -2.52
N VAL A 365 15.20 12.95 -1.72
CA VAL A 365 16.12 13.22 -0.61
C VAL A 365 17.48 13.68 -1.12
N LEU A 366 18.04 13.01 -2.13
CA LEU A 366 19.32 13.39 -2.73
C LEU A 366 19.27 14.81 -3.30
N ALA A 367 18.20 15.13 -4.02
CA ALA A 367 17.99 16.45 -4.61
C ALA A 367 17.81 17.55 -3.56
N ALA A 368 17.31 17.20 -2.38
CA ALA A 368 17.12 18.15 -1.30
C ALA A 368 18.42 18.35 -0.48
N LEU A 369 19.23 17.28 -0.30
CA LEU A 369 20.45 17.30 0.50
C LEU A 369 21.68 17.81 -0.24
N VAL A 370 21.89 17.36 -1.49
CA VAL A 370 23.11 17.67 -2.24
C VAL A 370 22.93 18.99 -2.99
N ARG A 371 23.05 20.08 -2.23
CA ARG A 371 22.98 21.45 -2.74
C ARG A 371 24.13 22.27 -2.19
N MET A 372 25.27 22.25 -2.88
CA MET A 372 26.49 22.95 -2.43
C MET A 372 26.87 24.13 -3.33
N GLY A 373 25.87 24.92 -3.72
CA GLY A 373 26.07 26.07 -4.60
C GLY A 373 26.72 25.64 -5.92
N ARG A 374 27.85 26.28 -6.30
CA ARG A 374 28.54 26.03 -7.58
C ARG A 374 29.46 24.80 -7.60
N LEU A 375 29.59 24.05 -6.49
CA LEU A 375 30.50 22.91 -6.41
C LEU A 375 29.85 21.64 -6.98
N MET A 376 28.72 21.22 -6.40
CA MET A 376 27.96 20.06 -6.83
C MET A 376 26.50 20.20 -6.41
N SER A 377 25.58 19.98 -7.35
CA SER A 377 24.14 19.94 -7.11
C SER A 377 23.50 18.77 -7.88
N ILE A 378 22.50 18.15 -7.26
CA ILE A 378 21.74 17.06 -7.86
C ILE A 378 20.30 17.54 -8.05
N TYR A 379 19.84 17.50 -9.30
CA TYR A 379 18.45 17.80 -9.65
C TYR A 379 17.76 16.54 -10.14
N PRO A 380 16.48 16.32 -9.77
CA PRO A 380 15.68 15.28 -10.38
C PRO A 380 15.44 15.63 -11.86
N ASP A 381 15.15 14.67 -12.71
CA ASP A 381 14.79 14.93 -14.11
C ASP A 381 13.52 14.13 -14.49
N ILE A 382 12.98 14.36 -15.68
CA ILE A 382 11.69 13.82 -16.16
C ILE A 382 11.55 12.30 -15.96
N GLY A 383 12.65 11.55 -15.99
CA GLY A 383 12.67 10.12 -15.72
C GLY A 383 12.06 9.75 -14.37
N VAL A 384 12.27 10.54 -13.31
CA VAL A 384 11.73 10.25 -11.96
C VAL A 384 10.22 10.41 -11.91
N ILE A 385 9.68 11.37 -12.64
CA ILE A 385 8.24 11.65 -12.70
C ILE A 385 7.54 10.51 -13.45
N LEU A 386 8.08 10.10 -14.61
CA LEU A 386 7.55 8.97 -15.35
C LEU A 386 7.63 7.67 -14.55
N PHE A 387 8.75 7.46 -13.85
CA PHE A 387 8.91 6.30 -12.97
C PHE A 387 7.87 6.30 -11.83
N ALA A 388 7.65 7.45 -11.17
CA ALA A 388 6.62 7.60 -10.15
C ALA A 388 5.21 7.29 -10.70
N MET A 389 4.91 7.76 -11.92
CA MET A 389 3.64 7.45 -12.59
C MET A 389 3.46 5.95 -12.86
N VAL A 390 4.52 5.24 -13.28
CA VAL A 390 4.49 3.77 -13.45
C VAL A 390 4.19 3.07 -12.12
N VAL A 391 4.84 3.49 -11.03
CA VAL A 391 4.63 2.89 -9.70
C VAL A 391 3.18 3.12 -9.24
N ILE A 392 2.64 4.33 -9.40
CA ILE A 392 1.26 4.67 -9.04
C ILE A 392 0.26 3.88 -9.88
N LEU A 393 0.43 3.84 -11.22
CA LEU A 393 -0.47 3.12 -12.11
C LEU A 393 -0.47 1.61 -11.83
N THR A 394 0.70 1.01 -11.57
CA THR A 394 0.78 -0.41 -11.20
C THR A 394 0.18 -0.72 -9.83
N MET A 395 0.24 0.23 -8.89
CA MET A 395 -0.44 0.11 -7.59
C MET A 395 -1.97 0.16 -7.76
N ILE A 396 -2.49 1.12 -8.53
CA ILE A 396 -3.92 1.20 -8.86
C ILE A 396 -4.36 -0.05 -9.64
N ALA A 397 -3.55 -0.55 -10.58
CA ALA A 397 -3.85 -1.78 -11.31
C ALA A 397 -4.04 -2.98 -10.38
N ALA A 398 -3.13 -3.15 -9.40
CA ALA A 398 -3.24 -4.19 -8.39
C ALA A 398 -4.51 -4.02 -7.53
N GLU A 399 -4.84 -2.79 -7.11
CA GLU A 399 -6.07 -2.50 -6.35
C GLU A 399 -7.34 -2.76 -7.17
N MET A 400 -7.30 -2.58 -8.49
CA MET A 400 -8.44 -2.78 -9.40
C MET A 400 -8.70 -4.25 -9.74
N PHE A 401 -7.68 -5.10 -9.67
CA PHE A 401 -7.79 -6.54 -9.83
C PHE A 401 -8.68 -7.15 -8.75
N ASP A 402 -9.61 -8.04 -9.12
CA ASP A 402 -10.49 -8.73 -8.18
C ASP A 402 -10.02 -10.20 -8.03
N PRO A 403 -9.26 -10.54 -6.96
CA PRO A 403 -8.67 -11.87 -6.79
C PRO A 403 -9.71 -12.97 -6.67
N ARG A 404 -10.95 -12.64 -6.29
CA ARG A 404 -12.09 -13.58 -6.21
C ARG A 404 -12.42 -14.23 -7.55
N LEU A 405 -12.11 -13.57 -8.67
CA LEU A 405 -12.34 -14.13 -10.02
C LEU A 405 -11.56 -15.43 -10.27
N THR A 406 -10.37 -15.57 -9.66
CA THR A 406 -9.56 -16.80 -9.78
C THR A 406 -10.24 -18.00 -9.11
N TRP A 407 -10.97 -17.75 -8.02
CA TRP A 407 -11.73 -18.75 -7.26
C TRP A 407 -13.07 -19.09 -7.92
N ASP A 408 -13.79 -18.09 -8.44
CA ASP A 408 -15.05 -18.28 -9.16
C ASP A 408 -14.87 -19.22 -10.36
N ARG A 409 -13.73 -19.11 -11.06
CA ARG A 409 -13.36 -20.01 -12.16
C ARG A 409 -13.23 -21.47 -11.70
N LEU A 410 -12.59 -21.72 -10.56
CA LEU A 410 -12.43 -23.07 -10.02
C LEU A 410 -13.81 -23.68 -9.69
N GLU A 411 -14.70 -22.88 -9.10
CA GLU A 411 -16.06 -23.32 -8.76
C GLU A 411 -16.88 -23.64 -10.01
N LYS A 412 -16.78 -22.83 -11.06
CA LYS A 412 -17.39 -23.13 -12.37
C LYS A 412 -16.86 -24.43 -12.97
N LYS A 413 -15.54 -24.63 -13.01
CA LYS A 413 -14.93 -25.88 -13.52
C LYS A 413 -15.36 -27.10 -12.70
N ARG A 414 -15.41 -27.01 -11.37
CA ARG A 414 -15.92 -28.10 -10.52
C ARG A 414 -17.39 -28.41 -10.81
N ALA A 415 -18.21 -27.39 -11.03
CA ALA A 415 -19.62 -27.57 -11.39
C ALA A 415 -19.80 -28.19 -12.80
N GLU A 416 -18.91 -27.89 -13.74
CA GLU A 416 -18.88 -28.51 -15.08
C GLU A 416 -18.42 -29.98 -15.00
N SER A 417 -17.31 -30.27 -14.31
CA SER A 417 -16.84 -31.66 -14.14
C SER A 417 -17.79 -32.55 -13.33
N ALA A 418 -18.58 -31.98 -12.42
CA ALA A 418 -19.62 -32.71 -11.69
C ALA A 418 -20.86 -33.03 -12.56
N LYS A 419 -21.03 -32.35 -13.69
CA LYS A 419 -22.14 -32.57 -14.64
C LYS A 419 -21.79 -33.57 -15.74
N GLU A 420 -20.52 -33.84 -16.01
CA GLU A 420 -20.10 -34.97 -16.84
C GLU A 420 -20.12 -36.24 -15.97
N PRO A 421 -21.09 -37.15 -16.14
CA PRO A 421 -21.00 -38.45 -15.51
C PRO A 421 -19.73 -39.11 -16.06
N GLN A 422 -18.92 -39.69 -15.18
CA GLN A 422 -17.87 -40.62 -15.60
C GLN A 422 -18.54 -41.70 -16.47
N VAL A 423 -18.39 -41.59 -17.79
CA VAL A 423 -18.61 -42.72 -18.69
C VAL A 423 -17.44 -43.65 -18.40
N GLU A 424 -17.65 -44.55 -17.43
CA GLU A 424 -16.80 -45.70 -17.17
C GLU A 424 -16.45 -46.37 -18.51
N ARG A 425 -15.16 -46.54 -18.77
CA ARG A 425 -14.63 -47.45 -19.78
C ARG A 425 -13.98 -48.62 -19.09
#